data_AF-A0A485MU91-F1
#
_entry.id   AF-A0A485MU91-F1
#
_cell.length_a   1.000
_cell.length_b   1.000
_cell.length_c   1.000
_cell.angle_alpha   90.00
_cell.angle_beta   90.00
_cell.angle_gamma   90.00
#
_symmetry.space_group_name_H-M   'P 1'
#
loop_
_entity.id
_entity.type
_entity.pdbx_description
1 polymer ?
#
loop_
_entity_poly.entity_id
_entity_poly.type
_entity_poly.pdbx_seq_one_letter_code
_entity_poly.pdbx_strand_id
1 'polypeptide(L)'
;MVCKADEKFNQLVHFLRNHKQEKHLIFFSTCACVEYYGKALESLVKGVKIMCIHGKMKHKRNKIFMEFRKLQSGILVCTDVMARGIDIPEVNWVLQYDPPSSASAFVHRCGRTARIGHGGSALVFLLPMEESYVSFLEINQKCPLQEMQLQKNTGDLLPKLKSMALADRAVFEKGMKAFVSYVQAYAKHECGLIFRLKDLDFASLARGFALLRMPKMPELRGKQFPDFLPADVNTDTIPFKDKIREKQRQKLLEQQRKEKRENEGRKKFTKNKAWSKQKAKKEKKKKMNAKRKREEGSDIEDEDMEELLNDTRLLRKFKKGKITEEEFEKGLLASGKRTVTTADVGIPAWEPDC
;
A
#
# COMPACT_ATOMS: atom_id res chain seq x y z
N MET A 1 12.24 9.64 15.06
CA MET A 1 11.19 9.41 16.08
C MET A 1 11.15 7.93 16.41
N VAL A 2 11.29 7.57 17.69
CA VAL A 2 11.24 6.17 18.15
C VAL A 2 9.87 5.88 18.74
N CYS A 3 9.13 4.92 18.20
CA CYS A 3 7.75 4.61 18.62
C CYS A 3 7.43 3.11 18.50
N LYS A 4 6.50 2.62 19.31
CA LYS A 4 6.00 1.24 19.20
C LYS A 4 5.22 1.04 17.90
N ALA A 5 5.15 -0.20 17.42
CA ALA A 5 4.57 -0.50 16.10
C ALA A 5 3.06 -0.20 16.01
N ASP A 6 2.32 -0.32 17.11
CA ASP A 6 0.90 0.00 17.22
C ASP A 6 0.61 1.51 17.26
N GLU A 7 1.51 2.31 17.83
CA GLU A 7 1.38 3.77 17.90
C GLU A 7 1.93 4.49 16.66
N LYS A 8 2.84 3.84 15.93
CA LYS A 8 3.56 4.40 14.78
C LYS A 8 2.64 5.04 13.73
N PHE A 9 1.53 4.37 13.39
CA PHE A 9 0.56 4.91 12.43
C PHE A 9 -0.25 6.08 12.99
N ASN A 10 -0.57 6.06 14.28
CA ASN A 10 -1.26 7.17 14.96
C ASN A 10 -0.38 8.44 14.95
N GLN A 11 0.92 8.29 15.19
CA GLN A 11 1.90 9.38 15.11
C GLN A 11 1.99 9.95 13.69
N LEU A 12 2.06 9.08 12.66
CA LEU A 12 2.08 9.53 11.26
C LEU A 12 0.84 10.37 10.92
N VAL A 13 -0.35 9.87 11.25
CA VAL A 13 -1.61 10.56 10.92
C VAL A 13 -1.74 11.87 11.71
N HIS A 14 -1.32 11.89 12.98
CA HIS A 14 -1.28 13.12 13.78
C HIS A 14 -0.36 14.16 13.14
N PHE A 15 0.85 13.77 12.76
CA PHE A 15 1.79 14.62 12.04
C PHE A 15 1.16 15.20 10.76
N LEU A 16 0.59 14.35 9.90
CA LEU A 16 -0.02 14.79 8.64
C LEU A 16 -1.23 15.71 8.84
N ARG A 17 -1.97 15.56 9.95
CA ARG A 17 -3.11 16.43 10.26
C ARG A 17 -2.70 17.84 10.69
N ASN A 18 -1.51 17.99 11.26
CA ASN A 18 -0.97 19.29 11.66
C ASN A 18 -0.28 20.00 10.49
N HIS A 19 0.24 19.24 9.52
CA HIS A 19 0.99 19.76 8.37
C HIS A 19 0.22 19.71 7.04
N LYS A 20 -1.11 19.91 7.05
CA LYS A 20 -1.96 19.71 5.85
C LYS A 20 -1.64 20.62 4.66
N GLN A 21 -1.08 21.80 4.91
CA GLN A 21 -0.76 22.80 3.89
C GLN A 21 0.60 22.57 3.24
N GLU A 22 1.34 21.55 3.68
CA GLU A 22 2.67 21.23 3.19
C GLU A 22 2.64 20.07 2.19
N LYS A 23 3.71 19.94 1.44
CA LYS A 23 3.93 18.86 0.48
C LYS A 23 4.79 17.77 1.11
N HIS A 24 4.19 16.58 1.25
CA HIS A 24 4.78 15.43 1.93
C HIS A 24 5.10 14.31 0.96
N LEU A 25 6.26 13.69 1.15
CA LEU A 25 6.66 12.46 0.47
C LEU A 25 6.85 11.35 1.51
N ILE A 26 6.00 10.33 1.48
CA ILE A 26 5.98 9.25 2.47
C ILE A 26 6.48 7.95 1.84
N PHE A 27 7.59 7.42 2.36
CA PHE A 27 8.19 6.18 1.92
C PHE A 27 7.77 4.98 2.77
N PHE A 28 7.34 3.92 2.08
CA PHE A 28 7.09 2.59 2.64
C PHE A 28 7.98 1.54 1.98
N SER A 29 8.30 0.45 2.68
CA SER A 29 9.22 -0.57 2.15
C SER A 29 8.65 -1.39 1.00
N THR A 30 7.33 -1.53 0.89
CA THR A 30 6.71 -2.43 -0.10
C THR A 30 5.50 -1.82 -0.81
N CYS A 31 5.22 -2.31 -2.03
CA CYS A 31 4.06 -1.86 -2.82
C CYS A 31 2.73 -2.11 -2.10
N ALA A 32 2.60 -3.25 -1.41
CA ALA A 32 1.37 -3.57 -0.69
C ALA A 32 1.16 -2.65 0.52
N CYS A 33 2.23 -2.21 1.18
CA CYS A 33 2.14 -1.17 2.23
C CYS A 33 1.66 0.16 1.64
N VAL A 34 2.17 0.59 0.48
CA VAL A 34 1.70 1.80 -0.20
C VAL A 34 0.20 1.73 -0.50
N GLU A 35 -0.28 0.63 -1.08
CA GLU A 35 -1.71 0.45 -1.40
C GLU A 35 -2.61 0.42 -0.14
N TYR A 36 -2.15 -0.25 0.92
CA TYR A 36 -2.91 -0.38 2.17
C TYR A 36 -2.96 0.96 2.93
N TYR A 37 -1.80 1.54 3.23
CA TYR A 37 -1.72 2.79 3.98
C TYR A 37 -2.20 3.98 3.16
N GLY A 38 -2.07 3.97 1.84
CA GLY A 38 -2.68 4.98 0.97
C GLY A 38 -4.19 5.08 1.16
N LYS A 39 -4.90 3.94 1.05
CA LYS A 39 -6.36 3.88 1.27
C LYS A 39 -6.75 4.23 2.71
N ALA A 40 -5.91 3.86 3.69
CA ALA A 40 -6.13 4.25 5.08
C ALA A 40 -5.99 5.77 5.28
N LEU A 41 -4.92 6.37 4.77
CA LEU A 41 -4.66 7.80 4.85
C LEU A 41 -5.75 8.62 4.16
N GLU A 42 -6.25 8.18 2.99
CA GLU A 42 -7.36 8.83 2.28
C GLU A 42 -8.62 8.96 3.16
N SER A 43 -8.90 7.95 3.99
CA SER A 43 -10.04 7.96 4.91
C SER A 43 -9.80 8.77 6.20
N LEU A 44 -8.53 8.94 6.59
CA LEU A 44 -8.13 9.46 7.90
C LEU A 44 -7.66 10.91 7.88
N VAL A 45 -7.09 11.37 6.76
CA VAL A 45 -6.56 12.72 6.56
C VAL A 45 -7.46 13.44 5.55
N LYS A 46 -8.60 13.95 6.05
CA LYS A 46 -9.55 14.70 5.23
C LYS A 46 -9.00 16.08 4.87
N GLY A 47 -9.31 16.53 3.66
CA GLY A 47 -8.97 17.87 3.14
C GLY A 47 -7.57 17.96 2.53
N VAL A 48 -6.88 16.83 2.34
CA VAL A 48 -5.57 16.78 1.68
C VAL A 48 -5.63 15.78 0.53
N LYS A 49 -5.02 16.15 -0.60
CA LYS A 49 -4.90 15.24 -1.75
C LYS A 49 -3.82 14.20 -1.48
N ILE A 50 -4.22 12.94 -1.45
CA ILE A 50 -3.33 11.80 -1.28
C ILE A 50 -3.21 11.08 -2.61
N MET A 51 -1.99 10.74 -2.99
CA MET A 51 -1.69 9.98 -4.19
C MET A 51 -0.69 8.88 -3.87
N CYS A 52 -0.77 7.75 -4.58
CA CYS A 52 0.06 6.59 -4.35
C CYS A 52 0.85 6.23 -5.60
N ILE A 53 2.15 5.94 -5.45
CA ILE A 53 3.02 5.46 -6.54
C ILE A 53 3.88 4.29 -6.08
N HIS A 54 3.82 3.17 -6.80
CA HIS A 54 4.69 2.02 -6.56
C HIS A 54 5.16 1.35 -7.85
N GLY A 55 6.19 0.50 -7.74
CA GLY A 55 6.89 -0.09 -8.90
C GLY A 55 6.06 -0.98 -9.81
N LYS A 56 4.89 -1.44 -9.36
CA LYS A 56 3.98 -2.24 -10.19
C LYS A 56 3.12 -1.39 -11.13
N MET A 57 3.03 -0.08 -10.91
CA MET A 57 2.27 0.83 -11.74
C MET A 57 3.05 1.16 -13.01
N LYS A 58 2.58 0.68 -14.16
CA LYS A 58 3.25 0.89 -15.45
C LYS A 58 2.79 2.17 -16.15
N HIS A 59 1.48 2.36 -16.29
CA HIS A 59 0.91 3.43 -17.12
C HIS A 59 0.50 4.68 -16.32
N LYS A 60 -0.02 4.51 -15.10
CA LYS A 60 -0.52 5.61 -14.25
C LYS A 60 0.57 6.41 -13.55
N ARG A 61 1.78 5.84 -13.42
CA ARG A 61 2.88 6.42 -12.66
C ARG A 61 3.21 7.85 -13.10
N ASN A 62 3.39 8.06 -14.41
CA ASN A 62 3.78 9.36 -14.94
C ASN A 62 2.65 10.40 -14.77
N LYS A 63 1.39 9.99 -14.95
CA LYS A 63 0.21 10.86 -14.78
C LYS A 63 0.09 11.35 -13.33
N ILE A 64 0.10 10.43 -12.37
CA ILE A 64 0.06 10.75 -10.93
C ILE A 64 1.26 11.61 -10.52
N PHE A 65 2.44 11.30 -11.06
CA PHE A 65 3.64 12.07 -10.79
C PHE A 65 3.53 13.52 -11.30
N MET A 66 3.14 13.71 -12.55
CA MET A 66 2.94 15.04 -13.14
C MET A 66 1.86 15.82 -12.40
N GLU A 67 0.81 15.15 -11.94
CA GLU A 67 -0.23 15.74 -11.13
C GLU A 67 0.29 16.18 -9.76
N PHE A 68 1.07 15.34 -9.07
CA PHE A 68 1.70 15.69 -7.79
C PHE A 68 2.68 16.85 -7.92
N ARG A 69 3.45 16.89 -9.01
CA ARG A 69 4.40 17.97 -9.27
C ARG A 69 3.70 19.33 -9.29
N LYS A 70 2.49 19.41 -9.86
CA LYS A 70 1.68 20.63 -9.98
C LYS A 70 0.99 21.06 -8.67
N LEU A 71 0.88 20.16 -7.70
CA LEU A 71 0.25 20.49 -6.42
C LEU A 71 1.18 21.35 -5.56
N GLN A 72 0.59 22.34 -4.91
CA GLN A 72 1.27 23.16 -3.89
C GLN A 72 1.35 22.42 -2.55
N SER A 73 0.28 21.72 -2.18
CA SER A 73 0.20 20.89 -0.98
C SER A 73 -0.42 19.52 -1.29
N GLY A 74 -0.04 18.51 -0.51
CA GLY A 74 -0.50 17.15 -0.75
C GLY A 74 0.46 16.09 -0.24
N ILE A 75 0.02 14.84 -0.28
CA ILE A 75 0.77 13.69 0.22
C ILE A 75 1.00 12.71 -0.93
N LEU A 76 2.25 12.38 -1.19
CA LEU A 76 2.64 11.30 -2.10
C LEU A 76 3.15 10.11 -1.29
N VAL A 77 2.43 9.00 -1.34
CA VAL A 77 2.82 7.73 -0.73
C VAL A 77 3.54 6.87 -1.75
N CYS A 78 4.78 6.46 -1.48
CA CYS A 78 5.58 5.75 -2.46
C CYS A 78 6.58 4.73 -1.92
N THR A 79 7.15 3.96 -2.84
CA THR A 79 8.30 3.07 -2.61
C THR A 79 9.57 3.66 -3.21
N ASP A 80 10.72 3.02 -2.97
CA ASP A 80 12.04 3.43 -3.48
C ASP A 80 12.16 3.54 -5.01
N VAL A 81 11.17 3.06 -5.77
CA VAL A 81 11.09 3.29 -7.21
C VAL A 81 11.03 4.79 -7.55
N MET A 82 10.55 5.62 -6.62
CA MET A 82 10.52 7.07 -6.76
C MET A 82 11.79 7.79 -6.26
N ALA A 83 12.73 7.06 -5.64
CA ALA A 83 13.86 7.68 -4.94
C ALA A 83 15.02 8.09 -5.86
N ARG A 84 15.04 7.70 -7.15
CA ARG A 84 16.16 7.98 -8.08
C ARG A 84 15.69 8.69 -9.34
N GLY A 85 16.41 9.74 -9.73
CA GLY A 85 16.24 10.44 -11.02
C GLY A 85 14.98 11.29 -11.16
N ILE A 86 14.14 11.38 -10.13
CA ILE A 86 12.87 12.11 -10.17
C ILE A 86 12.98 13.37 -9.32
N ASP A 87 12.84 14.53 -9.98
CA ASP A 87 12.85 15.83 -9.32
C ASP A 87 11.43 16.28 -8.98
N ILE A 88 11.14 16.40 -7.69
CA ILE A 88 9.89 16.95 -7.16
C ILE A 88 10.25 18.30 -6.54
N PRO A 89 9.81 19.42 -7.14
CA PRO A 89 10.05 20.73 -6.55
C PRO A 89 9.27 20.86 -5.24
N GLU A 90 9.88 21.58 -4.29
CA GLU A 90 9.21 22.10 -3.09
C GLU A 90 8.60 21.03 -2.18
N VAL A 91 9.30 19.92 -1.94
CA VAL A 91 8.89 18.96 -0.91
C VAL A 91 9.30 19.50 0.46
N ASN A 92 8.33 19.80 1.34
CA ASN A 92 8.61 20.28 2.69
C ASN A 92 9.10 19.15 3.59
N TRP A 93 8.48 17.97 3.48
CA TRP A 93 8.80 16.82 4.32
C TRP A 93 8.99 15.52 3.55
N VAL A 94 10.07 14.83 3.90
CA VAL A 94 10.28 13.43 3.52
C VAL A 94 10.08 12.56 4.76
N LEU A 95 8.97 11.83 4.79
CA LEU A 95 8.63 10.92 5.87
C LEU A 95 9.01 9.49 5.46
N GLN A 96 9.91 8.88 6.20
CA GLN A 96 10.31 7.49 6.02
C GLN A 96 9.58 6.67 7.07
N TYR A 97 8.35 6.24 6.73
CA TYR A 97 7.55 5.44 7.64
C TYR A 97 8.27 4.12 7.94
N ASP A 98 8.79 3.47 6.91
CA ASP A 98 9.65 2.31 7.09
C ASP A 98 11.11 2.67 6.78
N PRO A 99 12.07 2.22 7.61
CA PRO A 99 13.48 2.34 7.29
C PRO A 99 13.78 1.76 5.90
N PRO A 100 14.60 2.45 5.10
CA PRO A 100 14.96 2.00 3.76
C PRO A 100 15.82 0.75 3.82
N SER A 101 15.66 -0.15 2.85
CA SER A 101 16.41 -1.41 2.79
C SER A 101 17.95 -1.28 2.83
N SER A 102 18.49 -0.12 2.47
CA SER A 102 19.91 0.23 2.54
C SER A 102 20.14 1.61 3.14
N ALA A 103 21.31 1.82 3.76
CA ALA A 103 21.71 3.14 4.27
C ALA A 103 21.84 4.18 3.15
N SER A 104 22.32 3.77 1.98
CA SER A 104 22.40 4.67 0.82
C SER A 104 21.03 5.14 0.34
N ALA A 105 20.00 4.29 0.43
CA ALA A 105 18.63 4.67 0.09
C ALA A 105 18.07 5.70 1.09
N PHE A 106 18.47 5.67 2.36
CA PHE A 106 18.12 6.71 3.33
C PHE A 106 18.54 8.10 2.86
N VAL A 107 19.81 8.25 2.49
CA VAL A 107 20.35 9.54 2.02
C VAL A 107 19.66 9.98 0.72
N HIS A 108 19.39 9.06 -0.21
CA HIS A 108 18.67 9.39 -1.45
C HIS A 108 17.22 9.84 -1.22
N ARG A 109 16.54 9.31 -0.20
CA ARG A 109 15.21 9.74 0.22
C ARG A 109 15.27 11.14 0.83
N CYS A 110 16.18 11.38 1.77
CA CYS A 110 16.39 12.71 2.37
C CYS A 110 16.71 13.76 1.30
N GLY A 111 17.51 13.40 0.29
CA GLY A 111 17.82 14.28 -0.84
C GLY A 111 16.64 14.60 -1.77
N ARG A 112 15.40 14.21 -1.45
CA ARG A 112 14.18 14.64 -2.18
C ARG A 112 13.61 15.97 -1.66
N THR A 113 14.02 16.41 -0.48
CA THR A 113 13.66 17.71 0.09
C THR A 113 14.87 18.65 0.08
N ALA A 114 14.69 19.88 0.55
CA ALA A 114 15.73 20.91 0.69
C ALA A 114 16.54 21.17 -0.60
N ARG A 115 15.84 21.31 -1.73
CA ARG A 115 16.44 21.54 -3.05
C ARG A 115 16.33 23.00 -3.46
N ILE A 116 17.31 23.47 -4.25
CA ILE A 116 17.29 24.79 -4.91
C ILE A 116 17.03 25.93 -3.89
N GLY A 117 17.74 25.91 -2.75
CA GLY A 117 17.64 26.95 -1.73
C GLY A 117 16.36 26.93 -0.88
N HIS A 118 15.41 26.05 -1.15
CA HIS A 118 14.25 25.86 -0.28
C HIS A 118 14.61 25.05 0.97
N GLY A 119 13.99 25.37 2.10
CA GLY A 119 14.06 24.57 3.32
C GLY A 119 13.35 23.23 3.17
N GLY A 120 13.68 22.29 4.04
CA GLY A 120 13.15 20.93 3.97
C GLY A 120 13.54 20.10 5.17
N SER A 121 12.68 19.16 5.57
CA SER A 121 12.93 18.27 6.70
C SER A 121 12.69 16.82 6.34
N ALA A 122 13.45 15.92 6.96
CA ALA A 122 13.28 14.48 6.80
C ALA A 122 13.05 13.84 8.17
N LEU A 123 12.06 12.96 8.25
CA LEU A 123 11.71 12.23 9.45
C LEU A 123 11.73 10.73 9.17
N VAL A 124 12.39 9.97 10.04
CA VAL A 124 12.32 8.50 10.04
C VAL A 124 11.64 8.00 11.30
N PHE A 125 10.77 7.02 11.11
CA PHE A 125 10.12 6.30 12.21
C PHE A 125 10.87 5.00 12.47
N LEU A 126 11.33 4.84 13.69
CA LEU A 126 12.05 3.66 14.17
C LEU A 126 11.24 2.97 15.27
N LEU A 127 11.32 1.66 15.32
CA LEU A 127 10.87 0.87 16.47
C LEU A 127 11.93 0.96 17.59
N PRO A 128 11.59 0.71 18.87
CA PRO A 128 12.54 0.83 19.98
C PRO A 128 13.81 -0.02 19.79
N MET A 129 13.68 -1.23 19.24
CA MET A 129 14.81 -2.11 18.94
C MET A 129 15.67 -1.65 17.74
N GLU A 130 15.25 -0.64 17.00
CA GLU A 130 15.94 -0.12 15.81
C GLU A 130 16.76 1.13 16.13
N GLU A 131 16.84 1.54 17.40
CA GLU A 131 17.51 2.77 17.82
C GLU A 131 18.98 2.82 17.39
N SER A 132 19.68 1.69 17.42
CA SER A 132 21.08 1.57 16.96
C SER A 132 21.26 1.92 15.47
N TYR A 133 20.18 1.97 14.68
CA TYR A 133 20.22 2.45 13.30
C TYR A 133 20.64 3.93 13.21
N VAL A 134 20.33 4.74 14.23
CA VAL A 134 20.75 6.16 14.29
C VAL A 134 22.26 6.27 14.30
N SER A 135 22.93 5.58 15.23
CA SER A 135 24.40 5.55 15.31
C SER A 135 25.04 4.97 14.04
N PHE A 136 24.40 3.94 13.45
CA PHE A 136 24.86 3.38 12.19
C PHE A 136 24.83 4.39 11.04
N LEU A 137 23.75 5.18 10.91
CA LEU A 137 23.63 6.22 9.88
C LEU A 137 24.62 7.37 10.11
N GLU A 138 24.83 7.77 11.36
CA GLU A 138 25.79 8.80 11.72
C GLU A 138 27.22 8.40 11.29
N ILE A 139 27.65 7.18 11.64
CA ILE A 139 29.00 6.71 11.34
C ILE A 139 29.20 6.42 9.84
N ASN A 140 28.25 5.71 9.20
CA ASN A 140 28.46 5.19 7.84
C ASN A 140 28.01 6.15 6.75
N GLN A 141 27.03 7.02 7.01
CA GLN A 141 26.49 7.97 6.03
C GLN A 141 26.77 9.43 6.41
N LYS A 142 27.47 9.68 7.53
CA LYS A 142 27.78 11.03 8.04
C LYS A 142 26.52 11.89 8.19
N CYS A 143 25.43 11.26 8.59
CA CYS A 143 24.13 11.89 8.73
C CYS A 143 23.71 11.84 10.20
N PRO A 144 24.03 12.86 11.00
CA PRO A 144 23.55 12.93 12.38
C PRO A 144 22.03 13.15 12.37
N LEU A 145 21.32 12.41 13.21
CA LEU A 145 19.87 12.55 13.36
C LEU A 145 19.55 13.15 14.73
N GLN A 146 18.56 14.03 14.77
CA GLN A 146 17.99 14.54 16.01
C GLN A 146 16.75 13.74 16.38
N GLU A 147 16.62 13.39 17.66
CA GLU A 147 15.41 12.74 18.15
C GLU A 147 14.22 13.71 18.15
N MET A 148 13.09 13.23 17.62
CA MET A 148 11.81 13.93 17.67
C MET A 148 10.88 13.22 18.64
N GLN A 149 10.40 13.96 19.65
CA GLN A 149 9.58 13.46 20.74
C GLN A 149 8.18 13.03 20.29
N LEU A 150 7.67 11.98 20.93
CA LEU A 150 6.34 11.43 20.67
C LEU A 150 5.24 12.41 21.11
N GLN A 151 4.19 12.48 20.30
CA GLN A 151 3.02 13.27 20.62
C GLN A 151 2.09 12.43 21.51
N LYS A 152 1.72 12.96 22.68
CA LYS A 152 0.87 12.26 23.66
C LYS A 152 -0.61 12.24 23.24
N ASN A 153 -1.07 13.26 22.51
CA ASN A 153 -2.47 13.43 22.12
C ASN A 153 -2.82 12.78 20.78
N THR A 154 -2.26 11.59 20.51
CA THR A 154 -2.64 10.85 19.30
C THR A 154 -3.92 10.07 19.55
N GLY A 155 -4.97 10.37 18.79
CA GLY A 155 -6.22 9.63 18.87
C GLY A 155 -6.06 8.20 18.34
N ASP A 156 -6.75 7.24 18.95
CA ASP A 156 -6.69 5.84 18.52
C ASP A 156 -7.39 5.63 17.17
N LEU A 157 -6.63 5.21 16.16
CA LEU A 157 -7.13 4.97 14.81
C LEU A 157 -7.45 3.49 14.56
N LEU A 158 -7.03 2.60 15.45
CA LEU A 158 -7.20 1.15 15.28
C LEU A 158 -8.68 0.76 15.11
N PRO A 159 -9.66 1.27 15.88
CA PRO A 159 -11.07 0.91 15.71
C PRO A 159 -11.59 1.30 14.32
N LYS A 160 -11.17 2.47 13.81
CA LYS A 160 -11.58 2.95 12.49
C LYS A 160 -10.97 2.11 11.38
N LEU A 161 -9.69 1.75 11.48
CA LEU A 161 -9.05 0.84 10.52
C LEU A 161 -9.70 -0.56 10.51
N LYS A 162 -10.01 -1.11 11.70
CA LYS A 162 -10.72 -2.39 11.83
C LYS A 162 -12.12 -2.32 11.18
N SER A 163 -12.86 -1.23 11.41
CA SER A 163 -14.15 -0.99 10.77
C SER A 163 -14.05 -0.93 9.24
N MET A 164 -13.00 -0.27 8.70
CA MET A 164 -12.75 -0.27 7.25
C MET A 164 -12.46 -1.68 6.69
N ALA A 165 -11.71 -2.50 7.43
CA ALA A 165 -11.42 -3.88 7.04
C ALA A 165 -12.66 -4.79 7.11
N LEU A 166 -13.56 -4.56 8.07
CA LEU A 166 -14.84 -5.27 8.19
C LEU A 166 -15.84 -4.85 7.10
N ALA A 167 -15.80 -3.58 6.68
CA ALA A 167 -16.70 -3.05 5.66
C ALA A 167 -16.33 -3.46 4.23
N ASP A 168 -15.04 -3.68 3.94
CA ASP A 168 -14.56 -4.03 2.60
C ASP A 168 -13.46 -5.09 2.64
N ARG A 169 -13.76 -6.26 2.07
CA ARG A 169 -12.82 -7.36 1.92
C ARG A 169 -11.53 -6.95 1.22
N ALA A 170 -11.57 -6.01 0.27
CA ALA A 170 -10.36 -5.55 -0.40
C ALA A 170 -9.38 -4.85 0.57
N VAL A 171 -9.89 -4.09 1.54
CA VAL A 171 -9.06 -3.45 2.58
C VAL A 171 -8.46 -4.51 3.49
N PHE A 172 -9.27 -5.49 3.92
CA PHE A 172 -8.80 -6.62 4.71
C PHE A 172 -7.67 -7.39 4.02
N GLU A 173 -7.85 -7.75 2.74
CA GLU A 173 -6.83 -8.50 1.99
C GLU A 173 -5.57 -7.68 1.73
N LYS A 174 -5.71 -6.37 1.45
CA LYS A 174 -4.58 -5.45 1.33
C LYS A 174 -3.78 -5.37 2.64
N GLY A 175 -4.45 -5.26 3.80
CA GLY A 175 -3.79 -5.24 5.11
C GLY A 175 -3.00 -6.52 5.38
N MET A 176 -3.60 -7.69 5.12
CA MET A 176 -2.93 -8.99 5.26
C MET A 176 -1.71 -9.12 4.34
N LYS A 177 -1.83 -8.69 3.08
CA LYS A 177 -0.75 -8.70 2.11
C LYS A 177 0.38 -7.74 2.51
N ALA A 178 0.02 -6.54 2.97
CA ALA A 178 0.96 -5.52 3.43
C ALA A 178 1.77 -5.97 4.65
N PHE A 179 1.12 -6.63 5.62
CA PHE A 179 1.83 -7.20 6.77
C PHE A 179 2.85 -8.25 6.34
N VAL A 180 2.44 -9.22 5.51
CA VAL A 180 3.34 -10.29 5.05
C VAL A 180 4.50 -9.72 4.25
N SER A 181 4.25 -8.76 3.35
CA SER A 181 5.31 -8.14 2.56
C SER A 181 6.24 -7.29 3.41
N TYR A 182 5.73 -6.57 4.42
CA TYR A 182 6.55 -5.82 5.37
C TYR A 182 7.51 -6.75 6.13
N VAL A 183 7.01 -7.83 6.72
CA VAL A 183 7.85 -8.80 7.45
C VAL A 183 8.92 -9.40 6.53
N GLN A 184 8.57 -9.72 5.27
CA GLN A 184 9.54 -10.21 4.29
C GLN A 184 10.58 -9.17 3.88
N ALA A 185 10.21 -7.89 3.81
CA ALA A 185 11.14 -6.80 3.51
C ALA A 185 12.08 -6.55 4.69
N TYR A 186 11.54 -6.56 5.91
CA TYR A 186 12.29 -6.47 7.16
C TYR A 186 13.36 -7.56 7.28
N ALA A 187 12.99 -8.80 6.95
CA ALA A 187 13.89 -9.94 6.95
C ALA A 187 15.08 -9.82 5.98
N LYS A 188 14.92 -9.02 4.93
CA LYS A 188 15.91 -8.86 3.83
C LYS A 188 16.65 -7.52 3.92
N HIS A 189 16.50 -6.81 5.03
CA HIS A 189 17.17 -5.54 5.24
C HIS A 189 18.70 -5.72 5.25
N GLU A 190 19.45 -4.81 4.63
CA GLU A 190 20.92 -4.89 4.54
C GLU A 190 21.57 -4.91 5.94
N CYS A 191 21.10 -4.04 6.82
CA CYS A 191 21.48 -4.01 8.25
C CYS A 191 20.82 -5.13 9.07
N GLY A 192 20.95 -6.40 8.66
CA GLY A 192 20.30 -7.55 9.31
C GLY A 192 20.68 -7.79 10.78
N LEU A 193 21.77 -7.20 11.26
CA LEU A 193 22.17 -7.22 12.68
C LEU A 193 21.31 -6.29 13.55
N ILE A 194 20.79 -5.21 12.97
CA ILE A 194 19.91 -4.24 13.64
C ILE A 194 18.45 -4.68 13.45
N PHE A 195 18.07 -5.00 12.21
CA PHE A 195 16.70 -5.40 11.85
C PHE A 195 16.50 -6.91 11.99
N ARG A 196 16.56 -7.41 13.24
CA ARG A 196 16.43 -8.85 13.53
C ARG A 196 14.96 -9.26 13.66
N LEU A 197 14.52 -10.21 12.82
CA LEU A 197 13.16 -10.79 12.91
C LEU A 197 12.83 -11.45 14.25
N LYS A 198 13.84 -11.85 15.03
CA LYS A 198 13.64 -12.50 16.33
C LYS A 198 13.13 -11.50 17.38
N ASP A 199 13.54 -10.25 17.27
CA ASP A 199 13.21 -9.20 18.24
C ASP A 199 11.91 -8.47 17.87
N LEU A 200 11.46 -8.64 16.63
CA LEU A 200 10.24 -8.03 16.12
C LEU A 200 9.01 -8.56 16.86
N ASP A 201 8.31 -7.66 17.57
CA ASP A 201 7.01 -7.96 18.16
C ASP A 201 5.92 -8.04 17.08
N PHE A 202 5.63 -9.28 16.66
CA PHE A 202 4.59 -9.57 15.68
C PHE A 202 3.18 -9.20 16.15
N ALA A 203 2.90 -9.22 17.46
CA ALA A 203 1.58 -8.90 17.99
C ALA A 203 1.32 -7.39 17.92
N SER A 204 2.27 -6.56 18.40
CA SER A 204 2.19 -5.10 18.25
C SER A 204 2.16 -4.68 16.78
N LEU A 205 2.97 -5.31 15.94
CA LEU A 205 2.96 -5.07 14.50
C LEU A 205 1.60 -5.41 13.87
N ALA A 206 1.02 -6.57 14.19
CA ALA A 206 -0.29 -6.97 13.67
C ALA A 206 -1.40 -6.03 14.15
N ARG A 207 -1.31 -5.51 15.37
CA ARG A 207 -2.19 -4.44 15.87
C ARG A 207 -2.01 -3.15 15.07
N GLY A 208 -0.77 -2.72 14.80
CA GLY A 208 -0.48 -1.52 13.98
C GLY A 208 -1.02 -1.60 12.54
N PHE A 209 -1.02 -2.79 11.93
CA PHE A 209 -1.68 -3.05 10.64
C PHE A 209 -3.21 -3.28 10.77
N ALA A 210 -3.78 -3.09 11.95
CA ALA A 210 -5.19 -3.30 12.27
C ALA A 210 -5.75 -4.65 11.76
N LEU A 211 -4.95 -5.71 11.84
CA LEU A 211 -5.35 -7.02 11.32
C LEU A 211 -6.49 -7.61 12.15
N LEU A 212 -7.47 -8.20 11.48
CA LEU A 212 -8.57 -8.92 12.14
C LEU A 212 -8.14 -10.31 12.61
N ARG A 213 -7.15 -10.92 11.92
CA ARG A 213 -6.56 -12.22 12.23
C ARG A 213 -5.10 -12.28 11.81
N MET A 214 -4.33 -13.18 12.41
CA MET A 214 -2.94 -13.42 12.00
C MET A 214 -2.84 -14.12 10.63
N PRO A 215 -1.90 -13.71 9.76
CA PRO A 215 -1.65 -14.37 8.49
C PRO A 215 -0.99 -15.73 8.68
N LYS A 216 -1.24 -16.64 7.73
CA LYS A 216 -0.55 -17.94 7.67
C LYS A 216 0.73 -17.77 6.85
N MET A 217 1.87 -17.60 7.51
CA MET A 217 3.18 -17.47 6.86
C MET A 217 4.26 -18.31 7.56
N PRO A 218 5.34 -18.70 6.85
CA PRO A 218 6.43 -19.51 7.42
C PRO A 218 7.03 -18.94 8.71
N GLU A 219 7.17 -17.62 8.79
CA GLU A 219 7.83 -16.86 9.87
C GLU A 219 7.02 -16.89 11.18
N LEU A 220 5.70 -17.11 11.08
CA LEU A 220 4.77 -17.23 12.21
C LEU A 220 4.49 -18.69 12.58
N ARG A 221 5.02 -19.66 11.83
CA ARG A 221 4.69 -21.07 12.02
C ARG A 221 5.24 -21.59 13.36
N GLY A 222 4.36 -22.12 14.20
CA GLY A 222 4.73 -22.68 15.51
C GLY A 222 4.88 -21.65 16.62
N LYS A 223 4.66 -20.36 16.35
CA LYS A 223 4.61 -19.30 17.37
C LYS A 223 3.17 -19.08 17.83
N GLN A 224 2.99 -18.81 19.12
CA GLN A 224 1.73 -18.37 19.70
C GLN A 224 1.83 -16.88 20.04
N PHE A 225 0.71 -16.16 19.92
CA PHE A 225 0.65 -14.72 20.12
C PHE A 225 -0.49 -14.39 21.11
N PRO A 226 -0.26 -14.55 22.42
CA PRO A 226 -1.29 -14.29 23.43
C PRO A 226 -1.72 -12.81 23.45
N ASP A 227 -0.80 -11.89 23.16
CA ASP A 227 -1.05 -10.44 23.17
C ASP A 227 -1.80 -9.92 21.93
N PHE A 228 -2.07 -10.79 20.96
CA PHE A 228 -2.88 -10.46 19.80
C PHE A 228 -4.32 -10.90 20.05
N LEU A 229 -5.22 -9.93 20.24
CA LEU A 229 -6.65 -10.16 20.37
C LEU A 229 -7.30 -10.17 18.97
N PRO A 230 -7.61 -11.36 18.40
CA PRO A 230 -8.33 -11.44 17.13
C PRO A 230 -9.73 -10.84 17.27
N ALA A 231 -10.29 -10.36 16.16
CA ALA A 231 -11.70 -9.97 16.15
C ALA A 231 -12.59 -11.24 16.18
N ASP A 232 -13.65 -11.25 16.98
CA ASP A 232 -14.66 -12.32 17.06
C ASP A 232 -15.56 -12.42 15.81
N VAL A 233 -15.05 -11.99 14.66
CA VAL A 233 -15.78 -12.00 13.39
C VAL A 233 -15.22 -13.11 12.50
N ASN A 234 -16.10 -13.91 11.92
CA ASN A 234 -15.71 -14.86 10.89
C ASN A 234 -15.22 -14.10 9.65
N THR A 235 -13.90 -13.91 9.56
CA THR A 235 -13.28 -13.18 8.45
C THR A 235 -13.67 -13.70 7.07
N ASP A 236 -14.04 -14.97 6.90
CA ASP A 236 -14.36 -15.54 5.60
C ASP A 236 -15.70 -15.07 5.03
N THR A 237 -16.57 -14.45 5.84
CA THR A 237 -17.88 -13.92 5.39
C THR A 237 -17.81 -12.48 4.89
N ILE A 238 -16.71 -11.76 5.12
CA ILE A 238 -16.56 -10.34 4.74
C ILE A 238 -16.71 -10.22 3.20
N PRO A 239 -17.68 -9.42 2.70
CA PRO A 239 -17.89 -9.23 1.27
C PRO A 239 -16.98 -8.13 0.70
N PHE A 240 -16.69 -8.20 -0.60
CA PHE A 240 -16.13 -7.06 -1.33
C PHE A 240 -17.19 -5.96 -1.47
N LYS A 241 -16.78 -4.70 -1.28
CA LYS A 241 -17.67 -3.55 -1.54
C LYS A 241 -18.06 -3.44 -3.02
N ASP A 242 -17.16 -3.87 -3.90
CA ASP A 242 -17.41 -3.96 -5.33
C ASP A 242 -18.22 -5.21 -5.70
N LYS A 243 -19.42 -5.00 -6.23
CA LYS A 243 -20.35 -6.06 -6.63
C LYS A 243 -19.77 -6.98 -7.72
N ILE A 244 -18.94 -6.45 -8.62
CA ILE A 244 -18.34 -7.23 -9.71
C ILE A 244 -17.36 -8.24 -9.12
N ARG A 245 -16.48 -7.74 -8.24
CA ARG A 245 -15.46 -8.54 -7.56
C ARG A 245 -16.06 -9.59 -6.63
N GLU A 246 -17.13 -9.25 -5.92
CA GLU A 246 -17.84 -10.23 -5.08
C GLU A 246 -18.48 -11.34 -5.93
N LYS A 247 -19.08 -11.01 -7.09
CA LYS A 247 -19.65 -12.01 -8.00
C LYS A 247 -18.57 -12.94 -8.56
N GLN A 248 -17.39 -12.43 -8.90
CA GLN A 248 -16.24 -13.24 -9.32
C GLN A 248 -15.76 -14.16 -8.20
N ARG A 249 -15.67 -13.65 -6.97
CA ARG A 249 -15.28 -14.43 -5.79
C ARG A 249 -16.25 -15.58 -5.51
N GLN A 250 -17.56 -15.31 -5.57
CA GLN A 250 -18.59 -16.33 -5.36
C GLN A 250 -18.47 -17.46 -6.40
N LYS A 251 -18.26 -17.11 -7.68
CA LYS A 251 -17.99 -18.10 -8.74
C LYS A 251 -16.76 -18.95 -8.43
N LEU A 252 -15.67 -18.32 -7.99
CA LEU A 252 -14.42 -19.02 -7.66
C LEU A 252 -14.61 -19.96 -6.44
N LEU A 253 -15.33 -19.52 -5.42
CA LEU A 253 -15.66 -20.33 -4.24
C LEU A 253 -16.55 -21.51 -4.60
N GLU A 254 -17.53 -21.32 -5.48
CA GLU A 254 -18.38 -22.39 -5.97
C GLU A 254 -17.58 -23.41 -6.80
N GLN A 255 -16.68 -22.94 -7.67
CA GLN A 255 -15.78 -23.80 -8.42
C GLN A 255 -14.88 -24.62 -7.48
N GLN A 256 -14.28 -23.99 -6.47
CA GLN A 256 -13.47 -24.70 -5.48
C GLN A 256 -14.27 -25.71 -4.66
N ARG A 257 -15.53 -25.41 -4.33
CA ARG A 257 -16.43 -26.36 -3.66
C ARG A 257 -16.75 -27.55 -4.54
N LYS A 258 -17.00 -27.34 -5.84
CA LYS A 258 -17.19 -28.42 -6.83
C LYS A 258 -15.93 -29.27 -6.95
N GLU A 259 -14.76 -28.66 -7.13
CA GLU A 259 -13.47 -29.36 -7.20
C GLU A 259 -13.14 -30.17 -5.93
N LYS A 260 -13.51 -29.66 -4.74
CA LYS A 260 -13.36 -30.40 -3.48
C LYS A 260 -14.28 -31.61 -3.42
N ARG A 261 -15.56 -31.47 -3.77
CA ARG A 261 -16.53 -32.58 -3.83
C ARG A 261 -16.06 -33.68 -4.80
N GLU A 262 -15.58 -33.30 -5.98
CA GLU A 262 -15.02 -34.23 -6.97
C GLU A 262 -13.74 -34.94 -6.47
N ASN A 263 -12.87 -34.21 -5.76
CA ASN A 263 -11.65 -34.80 -5.21
C ASN A 263 -11.88 -35.67 -3.97
N GLU A 264 -12.89 -35.37 -3.15
CA GLU A 264 -13.29 -36.21 -2.01
C GLU A 264 -13.85 -37.56 -2.50
N GLY A 265 -14.59 -37.57 -3.62
CA GLY A 265 -14.97 -38.81 -4.31
C GLY A 265 -13.78 -39.64 -4.79
N ARG A 266 -12.67 -38.99 -5.22
CA ARG A 266 -11.44 -39.67 -5.66
C ARG A 266 -10.51 -40.12 -4.53
N LYS A 267 -10.59 -39.54 -3.33
CA LYS A 267 -9.68 -39.86 -2.21
C LYS A 267 -9.90 -41.23 -1.58
N LYS A 268 -11.04 -41.89 -1.83
CA LYS A 268 -11.27 -43.28 -1.38
C LYS A 268 -10.41 -44.33 -2.11
N PHE A 269 -9.66 -43.98 -3.16
CA PHE A 269 -8.86 -44.94 -3.93
C PHE A 269 -7.44 -44.42 -4.22
N THR A 270 -6.53 -44.46 -3.26
CA THR A 270 -5.09 -44.40 -3.56
C THR A 270 -4.24 -45.17 -2.55
N LYS A 271 -4.02 -46.46 -2.81
CA LYS A 271 -2.85 -47.21 -2.30
C LYS A 271 -1.59 -46.72 -3.03
N ASN A 272 -0.45 -46.74 -2.32
CA ASN A 272 0.90 -46.26 -2.68
C ASN A 272 1.15 -45.94 -4.16
N LYS A 273 1.49 -44.67 -4.45
CA LYS A 273 1.84 -44.22 -5.82
C LYS A 273 3.32 -44.48 -6.13
N ALA A 274 3.57 -45.18 -7.24
CA ALA A 274 4.88 -45.35 -7.85
C ALA A 274 5.67 -44.03 -8.02
N TRP A 275 7.00 -44.09 -7.89
CA TRP A 275 7.95 -42.96 -7.93
C TRP A 275 7.75 -42.01 -9.14
N SER A 276 7.39 -42.53 -10.31
CA SER A 276 7.12 -41.70 -11.50
C SER A 276 5.93 -40.76 -11.30
N LYS A 277 4.89 -41.19 -10.57
CA LYS A 277 3.70 -40.38 -10.26
C LYS A 277 4.03 -39.29 -9.23
N GLN A 278 5.02 -39.49 -8.37
CA GLN A 278 5.54 -38.45 -7.47
C GLN A 278 6.38 -37.41 -8.23
N LYS A 279 7.26 -37.84 -9.13
CA LYS A 279 8.07 -36.94 -9.99
C LYS A 279 7.17 -36.07 -10.87
N ALA A 280 6.15 -36.65 -11.49
CA ALA A 280 5.14 -35.93 -12.27
C ALA A 280 4.32 -34.94 -11.43
N LYS A 281 4.02 -35.27 -10.17
CA LYS A 281 3.33 -34.35 -9.24
C LYS A 281 4.23 -33.16 -8.85
N LYS A 282 5.53 -33.40 -8.64
CA LYS A 282 6.53 -32.36 -8.33
C LYS A 282 6.73 -31.42 -9.53
N GLU A 283 6.80 -31.97 -10.74
CA GLU A 283 6.78 -31.26 -12.03
C GLU A 283 5.51 -30.40 -12.20
N LYS A 284 4.33 -30.98 -11.99
CA LYS A 284 3.06 -30.22 -12.01
C LYS A 284 3.05 -29.09 -10.99
N LYS A 285 3.58 -29.31 -9.78
CA LYS A 285 3.68 -28.27 -8.74
C LYS A 285 4.63 -27.14 -9.14
N LYS A 286 5.75 -27.46 -9.79
CA LYS A 286 6.67 -26.47 -10.38
C LYS A 286 5.99 -25.67 -11.49
N LYS A 287 5.31 -26.32 -12.44
CA LYS A 287 4.57 -25.64 -13.53
C LYS A 287 3.44 -24.77 -12.98
N MET A 288 2.72 -25.23 -11.96
CA MET A 288 1.66 -24.47 -11.31
C MET A 288 2.20 -23.26 -10.54
N ASN A 289 3.33 -23.39 -9.84
CA ASN A 289 4.01 -22.25 -9.20
C ASN A 289 4.55 -21.25 -10.24
N ALA A 290 5.09 -21.73 -11.37
CA ALA A 290 5.52 -20.87 -12.46
C ALA A 290 4.33 -20.13 -13.10
N LYS A 291 3.18 -20.80 -13.26
CA LYS A 291 1.93 -20.19 -13.72
C LYS A 291 1.43 -19.13 -12.73
N ARG A 292 1.40 -19.43 -11.42
CA ARG A 292 1.06 -18.46 -10.37
C ARG A 292 1.97 -17.24 -10.38
N LYS A 293 3.30 -17.41 -10.54
CA LYS A 293 4.23 -16.28 -10.68
C LYS A 293 3.96 -15.43 -11.93
N ARG A 294 3.45 -16.04 -13.00
CA ARG A 294 3.05 -15.35 -14.23
C ARG A 294 1.73 -14.59 -14.05
N GLU A 295 0.79 -15.18 -13.31
CA GLU A 295 -0.51 -14.59 -12.95
C GLU A 295 -0.37 -13.46 -11.91
N GLU A 296 0.51 -13.57 -10.91
CA GLU A 296 0.85 -12.49 -9.96
C GLU A 296 1.51 -11.27 -10.64
N GLY A 297 2.07 -11.46 -11.84
CA GLY A 297 2.58 -10.37 -12.70
C GLY A 297 1.50 -9.76 -13.61
N SER A 298 0.32 -10.38 -13.68
CA SER A 298 -0.85 -9.93 -14.44
C SER A 298 -2.01 -9.50 -13.54
N ASP A 299 -1.78 -9.35 -12.23
CA ASP A 299 -2.66 -8.60 -11.31
C ASP A 299 -2.65 -7.11 -11.74
N ILE A 300 -3.16 -6.84 -12.94
CA ILE A 300 -3.57 -5.50 -13.38
C ILE A 300 -4.84 -5.24 -12.59
N GLU A 301 -4.83 -4.19 -11.77
CA GLU A 301 -5.99 -3.85 -10.96
C GLU A 301 -7.22 -3.62 -11.87
N ASP A 302 -8.43 -3.96 -11.44
CA ASP A 302 -9.63 -3.81 -12.27
C ASP A 302 -9.80 -2.35 -12.74
N GLU A 303 -9.38 -1.39 -11.90
CA GLU A 303 -9.31 0.04 -12.24
C GLU A 303 -8.29 0.36 -13.35
N ASP A 304 -7.18 -0.38 -13.43
CA ASP A 304 -6.20 -0.26 -14.50
C ASP A 304 -6.73 -0.86 -15.81
N MET A 305 -7.48 -1.97 -15.71
CA MET A 305 -8.11 -2.61 -16.87
C MET A 305 -9.26 -1.78 -17.45
N GLU A 306 -10.11 -1.20 -16.58
CA GLU A 306 -11.22 -0.34 -16.99
C GLU A 306 -10.73 0.96 -17.65
N GLU A 307 -9.64 1.56 -17.13
CA GLU A 307 -9.00 2.72 -17.75
C GLU A 307 -8.39 2.36 -19.12
N LEU A 308 -7.67 1.23 -19.23
CA LEU A 308 -7.15 0.74 -20.52
C LEU A 308 -8.28 0.51 -21.55
N LEU A 309 -9.42 -0.02 -21.12
CA LEU A 309 -10.59 -0.21 -21.98
C LEU A 309 -11.19 1.13 -22.42
N ASN A 310 -11.17 2.14 -21.55
CA ASN A 310 -11.66 3.47 -21.88
C ASN A 310 -10.70 4.21 -22.84
N ASP A 311 -9.40 4.16 -22.59
CA ASP A 311 -8.37 4.76 -23.45
C ASP A 311 -8.37 4.10 -24.84
N THR A 312 -8.49 2.77 -24.90
CA THR A 312 -8.61 2.05 -26.18
C THR A 312 -9.90 2.39 -26.92
N ARG A 313 -11.00 2.70 -26.20
CA ARG A 313 -12.25 3.18 -26.80
C ARG A 313 -12.12 4.59 -27.36
N LEU A 314 -11.47 5.51 -26.63
CA LEU A 314 -11.17 6.87 -27.10
C LEU A 314 -10.27 6.84 -28.33
N LEU A 315 -9.22 6.01 -28.32
CA LEU A 315 -8.29 5.87 -29.44
C LEU A 315 -8.98 5.30 -30.70
N ARG A 316 -9.95 4.39 -30.52
CA ARG A 316 -10.81 3.90 -31.62
C ARG A 316 -11.75 4.97 -32.16
N LYS A 317 -12.24 5.89 -31.32
CA LYS A 317 -13.07 7.02 -31.77
C LYS A 317 -12.25 8.04 -32.55
N PHE A 318 -11.03 8.35 -32.08
CA PHE A 318 -10.09 9.24 -32.76
C PHE A 318 -9.68 8.69 -34.13
N LYS A 319 -9.27 7.41 -34.20
CA LYS A 319 -8.94 6.74 -35.47
C LYS A 319 -10.10 6.65 -36.48
N LYS A 320 -11.35 6.79 -36.01
CA LYS A 320 -12.54 6.83 -36.86
C LYS A 320 -13.01 8.26 -37.19
N GLY A 321 -12.22 9.29 -36.83
CA GLY A 321 -12.53 10.70 -37.05
C GLY A 321 -13.74 11.21 -36.26
N LYS A 322 -14.16 10.50 -35.19
CA LYS A 322 -15.37 10.83 -34.42
C LYS A 322 -15.13 11.83 -33.29
N ILE A 323 -13.88 12.14 -32.99
CA ILE A 323 -13.45 13.11 -31.98
C ILE A 323 -12.21 13.83 -32.52
N THR A 324 -12.04 15.10 -32.17
CA THR A 324 -10.86 15.88 -32.56
C THR A 324 -9.63 15.48 -31.73
N GLU A 325 -8.44 15.93 -32.15
CA GLU A 325 -7.18 15.68 -31.45
C GLU A 325 -7.20 16.30 -30.04
N GLU A 326 -7.70 17.53 -29.91
CA GLU A 326 -7.86 18.20 -28.62
C GLU A 326 -8.86 17.49 -27.69
N GLU A 327 -9.97 16.96 -28.24
CA GLU A 327 -10.95 16.17 -27.48
C GLU A 327 -10.40 14.81 -27.03
N PHE A 328 -9.55 14.20 -27.85
CA PHE A 328 -8.86 12.96 -27.52
C PHE A 328 -7.85 13.17 -26.39
N GLU A 329 -7.04 14.23 -26.46
CA GLU A 329 -6.11 14.60 -25.39
C GLU A 329 -6.85 14.96 -24.09
N LYS A 330 -7.90 15.77 -24.18
CA LYS A 330 -8.73 16.14 -23.03
C LYS A 330 -9.43 14.91 -22.43
N GLY A 331 -9.85 13.95 -23.25
CA GLY A 331 -10.46 12.69 -22.82
C GLY A 331 -9.51 11.76 -22.06
N LEU A 332 -8.24 11.65 -22.51
CA LEU A 332 -7.19 10.90 -21.79
C LEU A 332 -6.85 11.54 -20.44
N LEU A 333 -6.89 12.87 -20.37
CA LEU A 333 -6.65 13.62 -19.14
C LEU A 333 -7.86 13.54 -18.18
N ALA A 334 -9.08 13.55 -18.73
CA ALA A 334 -10.33 13.51 -17.96
C ALA A 334 -10.69 12.12 -17.42
N SER A 335 -10.24 11.02 -18.05
CA SER A 335 -10.48 9.65 -17.53
C SER A 335 -9.93 9.44 -16.11
N GLY A 336 -9.02 10.31 -15.64
CA GLY A 336 -8.47 10.32 -14.29
C GLY A 336 -9.18 11.24 -13.28
N LYS A 337 -10.16 12.05 -13.67
CA LYS A 337 -10.95 12.88 -12.75
C LYS A 337 -12.35 12.29 -12.56
N ARG A 338 -12.55 11.46 -11.54
CA ARG A 338 -13.92 11.28 -11.00
C ARG A 338 -14.22 12.47 -10.09
N THR A 339 -15.10 13.33 -10.56
CA THR A 339 -15.70 14.41 -9.79
C THR A 339 -16.51 13.84 -8.63
N VAL A 340 -16.24 14.35 -7.44
CA VAL A 340 -17.17 14.28 -6.31
C VAL A 340 -18.37 15.13 -6.70
N THR A 341 -19.55 14.51 -6.82
CA THR A 341 -20.80 15.24 -6.99
C THR A 341 -21.13 15.97 -5.70
N THR A 342 -20.94 17.29 -5.69
CA THR A 342 -21.61 18.21 -4.77
C THR A 342 -23.00 18.49 -5.33
N ALA A 343 -23.97 17.65 -4.98
CA ALA A 343 -25.35 18.10 -4.84
C ALA A 343 -25.53 18.50 -3.36
N ASP A 344 -26.32 19.54 -3.13
CA ASP A 344 -26.61 20.19 -1.83
C ASP A 344 -25.64 21.29 -1.39
N VAL A 345 -25.61 22.39 -2.15
CA VAL A 345 -25.69 23.74 -1.55
C VAL A 345 -26.53 24.60 -2.51
N GLY A 346 -27.81 24.79 -2.18
CA GLY A 346 -28.63 25.81 -2.81
C GLY A 346 -28.26 27.17 -2.24
N ILE A 347 -27.74 28.07 -3.09
CA ILE A 347 -27.74 29.52 -2.87
C ILE A 347 -28.09 30.19 -4.21
N PRO A 348 -29.01 31.17 -4.26
CA PRO A 348 -29.51 31.75 -5.50
C PRO A 348 -28.51 32.70 -6.14
N ALA A 349 -28.73 32.94 -7.43
CA ALA A 349 -28.00 33.87 -8.27
C ALA A 349 -27.98 35.29 -7.71
N TRP A 350 -26.83 35.93 -7.87
CA TRP A 350 -26.58 37.35 -7.71
C TRP A 350 -27.26 38.10 -8.87
N GLU A 351 -28.06 39.12 -8.56
CA GLU A 351 -28.36 40.23 -9.47
C GLU A 351 -27.46 41.41 -9.09
N PRO A 352 -26.90 42.15 -10.05
CA PRO A 352 -26.19 43.39 -9.76
C PRO A 352 -27.19 44.54 -9.74
N ASP A 353 -27.12 45.43 -8.73
CA ASP A 353 -27.43 46.85 -8.91
C ASP A 353 -27.02 47.70 -7.69
N CYS A 354 -26.42 48.86 -8.03
CA CYS A 354 -26.09 50.06 -7.25
C CYS A 354 -25.01 50.02 -6.16
#